data_AF-A0A965EWA4-F1
#
_entry.id   AF-A0A965EWA4-F1
#
_cell.length_a   1.000
_cell.length_b   1.000
_cell.length_c   1.000
_cell.angle_alpha   90.00
_cell.angle_beta   90.00
_cell.angle_gamma   90.00
#
_symmetry.space_group_name_H-M   'P 1'
#
loop_
_entity.id
_entity.type
_entity.pdbx_description
1 polymer ?
#
loop_
_entity_poly.entity_id
_entity_poly.type
_entity_poly.pdbx_seq_one_letter_code
_entity_poly.pdbx_strand_id
1 'polypeptide(L)'
;MRAAAVRHRPAQRTGMTQFFDCRDPEGRAEAVAEAAAAVRSGRLVVMPTDTVYGIGADAFDSQAVAGLLAAKGRGRDMPVGVLVGSWQTIEGLVYAVPDSARELIRAFWPGALSLVVRQAPSLQWDLGDARGTVMLRMPLHPVAIELLRQRRRRVADRLSIAGARSRVQYRLTISEIANNYLALSDRGAGVPLRELVLVGLTAAIVTYFATGGVRQLATRLGAVAYPRERDVHLNPTPRMGGLAMYLGVVTAVFLASQLPALTRGFVYSSGMPAVVIAGGLVMGIGLIDDRWGLDALTKFAGQVTAASVLVTMGVAWSVLYIPFGGVGTIVLDQASSILLTLALTVAIINAMNFVDGLDGLAAGLGLIAAAAICLFSVGLLRDHGGDVLFYPPAVISVVLAGACLGFLPHNFHPARIFMGDSGSMLIGLMLAAASTTAAGPISQSAYGTRDVYALLSPFLLVVAVVFVPALDMLLAIVRRTRAGRSPFSPDKMHLHHRLLEIGHSHRRVVMVIYLWVGIVAMGAASTIFIGPRYSGAVMLVAIVIALVVTVIPLLRTRDDGYRTTIGK
;
A
#
# COMPACT_ATOMS: atom_id res chain seq x y z
N MET A 1 -9.98 52.12 -16.74
CA MET A 1 -10.64 51.19 -17.68
C MET A 1 -9.71 50.96 -18.87
N ARG A 2 -8.90 49.89 -18.86
CA ARG A 2 -8.18 49.35 -20.02
C ARG A 2 -7.66 47.97 -19.61
N ALA A 3 -8.30 46.94 -20.14
CA ALA A 3 -7.90 45.55 -19.96
C ALA A 3 -6.49 45.37 -20.54
N ALA A 4 -5.56 44.91 -19.72
CA ALA A 4 -4.23 44.54 -20.17
C ALA A 4 -4.35 43.24 -20.98
N ALA A 5 -4.08 43.34 -22.27
CA ALA A 5 -3.96 42.22 -23.19
C ALA A 5 -2.91 41.22 -22.67
N VAL A 6 -3.35 39.99 -22.40
CA VAL A 6 -2.46 38.85 -22.17
C VAL A 6 -1.72 38.60 -23.49
N ARG A 7 -0.46 39.01 -23.57
CA ARG A 7 0.42 38.70 -24.70
C ARG A 7 0.69 37.19 -24.71
N HIS A 8 0.28 36.53 -25.79
CA HIS A 8 0.65 35.15 -26.12
C HIS A 8 2.18 34.99 -26.11
N ARG A 9 2.69 33.96 -25.45
CA ARG A 9 4.10 33.53 -25.61
C ARG A 9 4.20 32.68 -26.88
N PRO A 10 5.03 33.05 -27.87
CA PRO A 10 5.23 32.23 -29.06
C PRO A 10 6.00 30.95 -28.70
N ALA A 11 5.84 29.91 -29.53
CA ALA A 11 6.53 28.63 -29.44
C ALA A 11 8.02 28.81 -29.07
N GLN A 12 8.44 28.26 -27.94
CA GLN A 12 9.85 28.26 -27.55
C GLN A 12 10.60 27.21 -28.38
N ARG A 13 11.45 27.68 -29.31
CA ARG A 13 12.42 26.83 -30.00
C ARG A 13 13.71 26.77 -29.20
N THR A 14 13.87 25.72 -28.42
CA THR A 14 15.13 25.33 -27.79
C THR A 14 15.58 24.00 -28.40
N GLY A 15 16.48 24.04 -29.38
CA GLY A 15 16.94 22.85 -30.12
C GLY A 15 15.90 22.26 -31.10
N MET A 16 16.14 21.02 -31.57
CA MET A 16 15.31 20.28 -32.57
C MET A 16 13.88 19.94 -32.11
N THR A 17 13.44 20.37 -30.92
CA THR A 17 12.14 20.00 -30.33
C THR A 17 11.27 21.23 -30.16
N GLN A 18 10.00 21.14 -30.59
CA GLN A 18 9.01 22.20 -30.48
C GLN A 18 7.98 21.86 -29.40
N PHE A 19 7.65 22.83 -28.55
CA PHE A 19 6.67 22.68 -27.48
C PHE A 19 5.45 23.57 -27.75
N PHE A 20 4.27 23.02 -27.51
CA PHE A 20 3.00 23.71 -27.68
C PHE A 20 2.18 23.62 -26.39
N ASP A 21 1.48 24.71 -26.05
CA ASP A 21 0.56 24.76 -24.93
C ASP A 21 -0.85 24.44 -25.42
N CYS A 22 -1.42 23.34 -24.93
CA CYS A 22 -2.76 22.88 -25.32
C CYS A 22 -3.85 23.28 -24.31
N ARG A 23 -3.55 24.16 -23.34
CA ARG A 23 -4.51 24.58 -22.30
C ARG A 23 -5.59 25.53 -22.82
N ASP A 24 -5.27 26.34 -23.83
CA ASP A 24 -6.24 27.20 -24.51
C ASP A 24 -6.71 26.56 -25.85
N PRO A 25 -7.92 26.91 -26.34
CA PRO A 25 -8.44 26.32 -27.58
C PRO A 25 -7.65 26.67 -28.85
N GLU A 26 -7.09 27.88 -28.95
CA GLU A 26 -6.36 28.36 -30.13
C GLU A 26 -4.97 27.71 -30.25
N GLY A 27 -4.20 27.69 -29.16
CA GLY A 27 -2.92 27.02 -29.05
C GLY A 27 -3.05 25.50 -29.17
N ARG A 28 -4.16 24.91 -28.70
CA ARG A 28 -4.48 23.50 -28.97
C ARG A 28 -4.67 23.25 -30.47
N ALA A 29 -5.41 24.10 -31.18
CA ALA A 29 -5.64 23.91 -32.62
C ALA A 29 -4.31 23.98 -33.41
N GLU A 30 -3.43 24.92 -33.07
CA GLU A 30 -2.08 25.03 -33.63
C GLU A 30 -1.23 23.79 -33.30
N ALA A 31 -1.22 23.37 -32.03
CA ALA A 31 -0.49 22.19 -31.56
C ALA A 31 -0.91 20.92 -32.31
N VAL A 32 -2.21 20.71 -32.50
CA VAL A 32 -2.74 19.54 -33.20
C VAL A 32 -2.37 19.60 -34.68
N ALA A 33 -2.43 20.76 -35.33
CA ALA A 33 -2.03 20.92 -36.73
C ALA A 33 -0.54 20.61 -36.96
N GLU A 34 0.34 21.11 -36.09
CA GLU A 34 1.77 20.85 -36.14
C GLU A 34 2.12 19.40 -35.80
N ALA A 35 1.49 18.82 -34.77
CA ALA A 35 1.63 17.41 -34.45
C ALA A 35 1.21 16.51 -35.64
N ALA A 36 0.10 16.83 -36.30
CA ALA A 36 -0.33 16.07 -37.46
C ALA A 36 0.63 16.23 -38.65
N ALA A 37 1.21 17.42 -38.85
CA ALA A 37 2.24 17.65 -39.86
C ALA A 37 3.53 16.87 -39.56
N ALA A 38 3.93 16.81 -38.29
CA ALA A 38 5.07 16.02 -37.84
C ALA A 38 4.87 14.53 -38.14
N VAL A 39 3.73 13.95 -37.75
CA VAL A 39 3.43 12.55 -37.99
C VAL A 39 3.39 12.22 -39.49
N ARG A 40 2.77 13.09 -40.32
CA ARG A 40 2.77 12.92 -41.78
C ARG A 40 4.17 12.98 -42.41
N SER A 41 5.12 13.64 -41.76
CA SER A 41 6.51 13.71 -42.20
C SER A 41 7.40 12.59 -41.63
N GLY A 42 6.81 11.53 -41.05
CA GLY A 42 7.54 10.42 -40.43
C GLY A 42 8.21 10.76 -39.09
N ARG A 43 7.89 11.93 -38.49
CA ARG A 43 8.44 12.37 -37.20
C ARG A 43 7.59 11.88 -36.04
N LEU A 44 8.23 11.66 -34.90
CA LEU A 44 7.56 11.28 -33.66
C LEU A 44 6.92 12.48 -32.96
N VAL A 45 5.78 12.26 -32.33
CA VAL A 45 5.07 13.25 -31.51
C VAL A 45 4.91 12.75 -30.10
N VAL A 46 5.10 13.64 -29.12
CA VAL A 46 4.73 13.39 -27.72
C VAL A 46 3.41 14.09 -27.45
N MET A 47 2.40 13.35 -26.99
CA MET A 47 1.07 13.89 -26.75
C MET A 47 0.45 13.35 -25.45
N PRO A 48 -0.42 14.12 -24.79
CA PRO A 48 -1.12 13.63 -23.61
C PRO A 48 -2.14 12.54 -23.97
N THR A 49 -2.18 11.49 -23.15
CA THR A 49 -3.25 10.47 -23.16
C THR A 49 -3.87 10.39 -21.76
N ASP A 50 -4.96 9.63 -21.63
CA ASP A 50 -5.76 9.49 -20.40
C ASP A 50 -4.98 8.92 -19.21
N THR A 51 -3.84 8.27 -19.48
CA THR A 51 -3.01 7.63 -18.46
C THR A 51 -1.65 8.29 -18.27
N VAL A 52 -0.99 8.75 -19.34
CA VAL A 52 0.34 9.39 -19.35
C VAL A 52 0.57 10.12 -20.68
N TYR A 53 1.68 10.84 -20.83
CA TYR A 53 2.13 11.26 -22.17
C TYR A 53 2.60 10.04 -22.98
N GLY A 54 2.08 9.90 -24.20
CA GLY A 54 2.45 8.86 -25.16
C GLY A 54 3.36 9.43 -26.26
N ILE A 55 4.22 8.56 -26.80
CA ILE A 55 4.96 8.84 -28.03
C ILE A 55 4.22 8.16 -29.19
N GLY A 56 3.90 8.92 -30.23
CA GLY A 56 3.15 8.50 -31.40
C GLY A 56 3.90 8.67 -32.71
N ALA A 57 3.52 7.88 -33.70
CA ALA A 57 4.01 7.84 -35.07
C ALA A 57 2.87 7.48 -36.04
N ASP A 58 3.09 7.49 -37.35
CA ASP A 58 2.13 6.91 -38.30
C ASP A 58 2.20 5.37 -38.21
N ALA A 59 1.05 4.71 -38.16
CA ALA A 59 0.94 3.24 -38.08
C ALA A 59 1.39 2.53 -39.34
N PHE A 60 1.27 3.20 -40.47
CA PHE A 60 1.54 2.63 -41.79
C PHE A 60 2.92 2.98 -42.32
N ASP A 61 3.69 3.77 -41.57
CA ASP A 61 5.08 4.10 -41.90
C ASP A 61 6.01 3.23 -41.05
N SER A 62 6.60 2.20 -41.68
CA SER A 62 7.49 1.25 -41.00
C SER A 62 8.76 1.92 -40.47
N GLN A 63 9.25 3.00 -41.09
CA GLN A 63 10.41 3.74 -40.59
C GLN A 63 10.03 4.54 -39.34
N ALA A 64 8.87 5.18 -39.34
CA ALA A 64 8.36 5.91 -38.17
C ALA A 64 8.06 4.96 -36.99
N VAL A 65 7.52 3.78 -37.26
CA VAL A 65 7.31 2.74 -36.23
C VAL A 65 8.62 2.19 -35.69
N ALA A 66 9.62 1.96 -36.54
CA ALA A 66 10.97 1.58 -36.10
C ALA A 66 11.59 2.67 -35.21
N GLY A 67 11.44 3.95 -35.59
CA GLY A 67 11.83 5.09 -34.77
C GLY A 67 11.11 5.13 -33.41
N LEU A 68 9.82 4.80 -33.39
CA LEU A 68 9.03 4.71 -32.15
C LEU A 68 9.49 3.57 -31.24
N LEU A 69 9.77 2.40 -31.80
CA LEU A 69 10.31 1.24 -31.06
C LEU A 69 11.70 1.57 -30.49
N ALA A 70 12.57 2.17 -31.30
CA ALA A 70 13.91 2.61 -30.90
C ALA A 70 13.85 3.66 -29.78
N ALA A 71 12.99 4.68 -29.91
CA ALA A 71 12.77 5.70 -28.90
C ALA A 71 12.27 5.14 -27.56
N LYS A 72 11.65 3.96 -27.58
CA LYS A 72 11.17 3.24 -26.38
C LYS A 72 12.12 2.16 -25.88
N GLY A 73 13.23 1.90 -26.56
CA GLY A 73 14.12 0.78 -26.25
C GLY A 73 13.44 -0.58 -26.38
N ARG A 74 12.51 -0.74 -27.34
CA ARG A 74 11.77 -1.99 -27.57
C ARG A 74 12.31 -2.74 -28.80
N GLY A 75 12.42 -4.06 -28.68
CA GLY A 75 12.61 -4.96 -29.82
C GLY A 75 11.33 -5.19 -30.61
N ARG A 76 11.44 -5.84 -31.78
CA ARG A 76 10.29 -6.16 -32.65
C ARG A 76 9.32 -7.16 -31.99
N ASP A 77 9.77 -7.93 -31.02
CA ASP A 77 9.00 -8.86 -30.20
C ASP A 77 7.99 -8.18 -29.25
N MET A 78 8.10 -6.86 -29.08
CA MET A 78 7.17 -6.06 -28.27
C MET A 78 6.34 -5.11 -29.16
N PRO A 79 5.30 -5.61 -29.85
CA PRO A 79 4.57 -4.85 -30.85
C PRO A 79 3.87 -3.61 -30.27
N VAL A 80 3.71 -2.60 -31.12
CA VAL A 80 3.08 -1.32 -30.76
C VAL A 80 1.57 -1.38 -30.93
N GLY A 81 0.84 -0.74 -30.01
CA GLY A 81 -0.60 -0.54 -30.14
C GLY A 81 -0.94 0.59 -31.11
N VAL A 82 -2.18 0.57 -31.60
CA VAL A 82 -2.75 1.59 -32.49
C VAL A 82 -3.85 2.33 -31.74
N LEU A 83 -3.84 3.66 -31.80
CA LEU A 83 -4.92 4.47 -31.24
C LEU A 83 -5.91 4.85 -32.35
N VAL A 84 -7.19 4.78 -32.04
CA VAL A 84 -8.27 5.10 -32.99
C VAL A 84 -9.03 6.34 -32.55
N GLY A 85 -9.37 7.22 -33.50
CA GLY A 85 -10.11 8.46 -33.24
C GLY A 85 -11.64 8.29 -33.25
N SER A 86 -12.13 7.15 -33.73
CA SER A 86 -13.56 6.85 -33.83
C SER A 86 -13.85 5.36 -33.68
N TRP A 87 -15.10 5.08 -33.35
CA TRP A 87 -15.64 3.74 -33.19
C TRP A 87 -15.75 3.00 -34.52
N GLN A 88 -15.95 3.74 -35.61
CA GLN A 88 -16.08 3.20 -36.97
C GLN A 88 -14.72 2.75 -37.52
N THR A 89 -13.64 3.38 -37.04
CA THR A 89 -12.26 3.08 -37.45
C THR A 89 -11.90 1.61 -37.23
N ILE A 90 -12.40 0.98 -36.16
CA ILE A 90 -12.06 -0.41 -35.84
C ILE A 90 -12.47 -1.38 -36.95
N GLU A 91 -13.59 -1.15 -37.62
CA GLU A 91 -14.15 -2.05 -38.64
C GLU A 91 -13.25 -2.16 -39.86
N GLY A 92 -12.45 -1.12 -40.16
CA GLY A 92 -11.46 -1.14 -41.22
C GLY A 92 -10.10 -1.70 -40.81
N LEU A 93 -9.86 -1.89 -39.51
CA LEU A 93 -8.55 -2.30 -38.96
C LEU A 93 -8.47 -3.78 -38.57
N VAL A 94 -9.61 -4.46 -38.46
CA VAL A 94 -9.68 -5.82 -37.88
C VAL A 94 -10.41 -6.77 -38.82
N TYR A 95 -10.09 -8.06 -38.72
CA TYR A 95 -10.75 -9.09 -39.51
C TYR A 95 -12.24 -9.25 -39.12
N ALA A 96 -12.52 -9.25 -37.82
CA ALA A 96 -13.87 -9.29 -37.26
C ALA A 96 -13.86 -8.69 -35.85
N VAL A 97 -14.94 -7.99 -35.48
CA VAL A 97 -15.19 -7.57 -34.09
C VAL A 97 -16.25 -8.51 -33.50
N PRO A 98 -15.90 -9.37 -32.53
CA PRO A 98 -16.88 -10.20 -31.83
C PRO A 98 -17.96 -9.36 -31.15
N ASP A 99 -19.19 -9.88 -31.01
CA ASP A 99 -20.27 -9.15 -30.36
C ASP A 99 -19.95 -8.75 -28.92
N SER A 100 -19.26 -9.62 -28.18
CA SER A 100 -18.74 -9.32 -26.84
C SER A 100 -17.75 -8.14 -26.83
N ALA A 101 -16.92 -8.01 -27.86
CA ALA A 101 -16.04 -6.86 -28.02
C ALA A 101 -16.83 -5.59 -28.34
N ARG A 102 -17.90 -5.67 -29.14
CA ARG A 102 -18.78 -4.51 -29.41
C ARG A 102 -19.45 -3.99 -28.15
N GLU A 103 -19.90 -4.88 -27.26
CA GLU A 103 -20.48 -4.50 -25.97
C GLU A 103 -19.46 -3.80 -25.07
N LEU A 104 -18.24 -4.33 -24.99
CA LEU A 104 -17.15 -3.70 -24.24
C LEU A 104 -16.78 -2.33 -24.82
N ILE A 105 -16.69 -2.21 -26.14
CA ILE A 105 -16.44 -0.93 -26.82
C ILE A 105 -17.55 0.06 -26.43
N ARG A 106 -18.83 -0.34 -26.50
CA ARG A 106 -19.99 0.50 -26.09
C ARG A 106 -19.91 1.00 -24.67
N ALA A 107 -19.38 0.19 -23.76
CA ALA A 107 -19.27 0.56 -22.35
C ALA A 107 -18.03 1.42 -22.02
N PHE A 108 -16.91 1.22 -22.71
CA PHE A 108 -15.60 1.69 -22.22
C PHE A 108 -14.76 2.53 -23.20
N TRP A 109 -15.19 2.68 -24.45
CA TRP A 109 -14.59 3.66 -25.37
C TRP A 109 -15.41 4.95 -25.41
N PRO A 110 -14.79 6.11 -25.66
CA PRO A 110 -13.36 6.37 -25.46
C PRO A 110 -12.94 6.17 -23.99
N GLY A 111 -11.74 5.63 -23.74
CA GLY A 111 -11.21 5.50 -22.38
C GLY A 111 -10.40 4.23 -22.10
N ALA A 112 -10.80 3.52 -21.04
CA ALA A 112 -9.94 2.58 -20.31
C ALA A 112 -9.74 1.22 -21.00
N LEU A 113 -10.51 0.90 -22.04
CA LEU A 113 -10.44 -0.38 -22.72
C LEU A 113 -9.32 -0.43 -23.76
N SER A 114 -8.51 -1.48 -23.72
CA SER A 114 -7.60 -1.85 -24.81
C SER A 114 -8.01 -3.22 -25.33
N LEU A 115 -8.16 -3.37 -26.63
CA LEU A 115 -8.62 -4.61 -27.27
C LEU A 115 -7.49 -5.23 -28.08
N VAL A 116 -7.18 -6.49 -27.83
CA VAL A 116 -6.28 -7.27 -28.69
C VAL A 116 -7.14 -8.11 -29.61
N VAL A 117 -7.07 -7.83 -30.91
CA VAL A 117 -7.93 -8.40 -31.95
C VAL A 117 -7.11 -8.81 -33.16
N ARG A 118 -7.63 -9.72 -33.98
CA ARG A 118 -6.96 -10.11 -35.22
C ARG A 118 -7.05 -8.96 -36.23
N GLN A 119 -5.91 -8.51 -36.73
CA GLN A 119 -5.85 -7.44 -37.73
C GLN A 119 -6.45 -7.91 -39.07
N ALA A 120 -6.95 -6.97 -39.88
CA ALA A 120 -7.40 -7.31 -41.23
C ALA A 120 -6.21 -7.76 -42.11
N PRO A 121 -6.31 -8.88 -42.86
CA PRO A 121 -5.22 -9.38 -43.71
C PRO A 121 -4.80 -8.42 -44.83
N SER A 122 -5.67 -7.48 -45.20
CA SER A 122 -5.43 -6.46 -46.22
C SER A 122 -4.55 -5.30 -45.73
N LEU A 123 -4.29 -5.18 -44.43
CA LEU A 123 -3.46 -4.11 -43.88
C LEU A 123 -1.98 -4.43 -44.00
N GLN A 124 -1.25 -3.55 -44.66
CA GLN A 124 0.21 -3.57 -44.71
C GLN A 124 0.77 -2.53 -43.76
N TRP A 125 0.92 -2.93 -42.50
CA TRP A 125 1.64 -2.17 -41.46
C TRP A 125 2.73 -3.04 -40.83
N ASP A 126 3.80 -2.43 -40.34
CA ASP A 126 4.86 -3.12 -39.59
C ASP A 126 4.89 -2.60 -38.15
N LEU A 127 4.10 -3.23 -37.28
CA LEU A 127 3.95 -2.85 -35.87
C LEU A 127 4.87 -3.64 -34.93
N GLY A 128 5.76 -4.47 -35.48
CA GLY A 128 6.47 -5.54 -34.77
C GLY A 128 5.81 -6.92 -34.92
N ASP A 129 6.41 -7.94 -34.31
CA ASP A 129 6.05 -9.35 -34.45
C ASP A 129 4.81 -9.71 -33.61
N ALA A 130 3.66 -9.19 -34.01
CA ALA A 130 2.39 -9.33 -33.29
C ALA A 130 1.58 -10.60 -33.65
N ARG A 131 2.16 -11.52 -34.43
CA ARG A 131 1.55 -12.81 -34.86
C ARG A 131 0.12 -12.66 -35.41
N GLY A 132 -0.13 -11.59 -36.18
CA GLY A 132 -1.43 -11.29 -36.79
C GLY A 132 -2.47 -10.68 -35.86
N THR A 133 -2.07 -10.24 -34.65
CA THR A 133 -2.92 -9.50 -33.71
C THR A 133 -2.51 -8.04 -33.61
N VAL A 134 -3.44 -7.17 -33.23
CA VAL A 134 -3.19 -5.75 -32.99
C VAL A 134 -3.91 -5.32 -31.71
N MET A 135 -3.26 -4.48 -30.91
CA MET A 135 -3.89 -3.82 -29.78
C MET A 135 -4.48 -2.48 -30.24
N LEU A 136 -5.78 -2.29 -30.06
CA LEU A 136 -6.51 -1.07 -30.37
C LEU A 136 -7.00 -0.39 -29.09
N ARG A 137 -6.95 0.94 -29.05
CA ARG A 137 -7.58 1.74 -27.98
C ARG A 137 -8.07 3.08 -28.51
N MET A 138 -9.24 3.50 -28.06
CA MET A 138 -9.71 4.87 -28.28
C MET A 138 -9.40 5.70 -27.03
N PRO A 139 -8.48 6.69 -27.08
CA PRO A 139 -8.20 7.54 -25.92
C PRO A 139 -9.39 8.47 -25.62
N LEU A 140 -9.50 8.90 -24.36
CA LEU A 140 -10.45 9.90 -23.85
C LEU A 140 -9.90 11.34 -23.92
N HIS A 141 -8.58 11.52 -23.94
CA HIS A 141 -7.96 12.85 -23.87
C HIS A 141 -8.31 13.71 -25.11
N PRO A 142 -8.85 14.94 -24.93
CA PRO A 142 -9.32 15.78 -26.05
C PRO A 142 -8.28 16.03 -27.13
N VAL A 143 -7.03 16.34 -26.76
CA VAL A 143 -5.93 16.56 -27.72
C VAL A 143 -5.64 15.30 -28.55
N ALA A 144 -5.64 14.13 -27.92
CA ALA A 144 -5.38 12.86 -28.61
C ALA A 144 -6.52 12.53 -29.58
N ILE A 145 -7.77 12.68 -29.14
CA ILE A 145 -8.94 12.50 -30.00
C ILE A 145 -8.92 13.48 -31.17
N GLU A 146 -8.61 14.76 -30.93
CA GLU A 146 -8.60 15.80 -31.98
C GLU A 146 -7.49 15.55 -33.00
N LEU A 147 -6.31 15.12 -32.56
CA LEU A 147 -5.22 14.70 -33.44
C LEU A 147 -5.60 13.48 -34.28
N LEU A 148 -6.16 12.44 -33.65
CA LEU A 148 -6.62 11.24 -34.33
C LEU A 148 -7.79 11.51 -35.29
N ARG A 149 -8.54 12.58 -35.08
CA ARG A 149 -9.69 12.99 -35.91
C ARG A 149 -9.36 14.07 -36.94
N GLN A 150 -8.13 14.56 -37.05
CA GLN A 150 -7.79 15.58 -38.04
C GLN A 150 -7.98 15.04 -39.46
N ARG A 151 -9.18 15.25 -40.00
CA ARG A 151 -9.60 14.87 -41.35
C ARG A 151 -9.03 15.85 -42.35
N ARG A 152 -8.09 15.40 -43.19
CA ARG A 152 -8.07 15.83 -44.60
C ARG A 152 -7.76 14.66 -45.54
N ARG A 153 -8.85 14.15 -46.12
CA ARG A 153 -8.97 13.76 -47.53
C ARG A 153 -8.00 12.70 -48.06
N ARG A 154 -8.09 11.48 -47.52
CA ARG A 154 -8.18 10.16 -48.23
C ARG A 154 -8.04 9.03 -47.20
N VAL A 155 -8.79 7.97 -47.46
CA VAL A 155 -8.94 6.66 -46.80
C VAL A 155 -7.85 6.25 -45.77
N ALA A 156 -8.38 5.71 -44.66
CA ALA A 156 -7.75 5.12 -43.47
C ALA A 156 -7.22 6.11 -42.43
N ASP A 157 -7.75 6.01 -41.21
CA ASP A 157 -7.32 6.75 -40.03
C ASP A 157 -5.89 6.33 -39.65
N ARG A 158 -4.96 7.29 -39.67
CA ARG A 158 -3.51 7.05 -39.57
C ARG A 158 -2.95 7.67 -38.30
N LEU A 159 -2.67 6.85 -37.30
CA LEU A 159 -1.79 7.15 -36.17
C LEU A 159 -1.60 5.90 -35.28
N SER A 160 -0.37 5.39 -35.22
CA SER A 160 0.06 4.41 -34.22
C SER A 160 0.61 5.14 -33.01
N ILE A 161 0.04 4.90 -31.84
CA ILE A 161 0.64 5.34 -30.59
C ILE A 161 0.76 4.12 -29.70
N ALA A 162 2.01 3.71 -29.45
CA ALA A 162 2.27 2.82 -28.35
C ALA A 162 2.06 3.58 -27.05
N GLY A 163 1.22 3.08 -26.15
CA GLY A 163 1.23 3.51 -24.75
C GLY A 163 2.58 3.20 -24.10
N ALA A 164 3.19 4.16 -23.42
CA ALA A 164 4.37 3.90 -22.59
C ALA A 164 3.89 3.44 -21.20
N ARG A 165 4.18 2.18 -20.84
CA ARG A 165 4.45 1.86 -19.44
C ARG A 165 5.94 2.13 -19.25
N SER A 166 6.26 3.15 -18.48
CA SER A 166 7.63 3.62 -18.25
C SER A 166 8.38 2.67 -17.32
N ARG A 167 9.49 2.12 -17.80
CA ARG A 167 10.74 1.94 -17.04
C ARG A 167 11.85 1.90 -18.08
N VAL A 168 12.74 2.91 -18.08
CA VAL A 168 14.19 2.75 -17.97
C VAL A 168 14.87 4.09 -18.19
N GLN A 169 15.61 4.44 -17.16
CA GLN A 169 16.66 5.42 -17.06
C GLN A 169 17.90 4.88 -17.80
N TYR A 170 18.44 5.60 -18.79
CA TYR A 170 19.85 6.02 -18.84
C TYR A 170 20.18 6.88 -20.08
N ARG A 171 20.75 8.05 -19.79
CA ARG A 171 21.69 8.88 -20.58
C ARG A 171 21.36 9.10 -22.07
N LEU A 172 20.68 10.21 -22.34
CA LEU A 172 21.21 11.33 -23.15
C LEU A 172 20.37 12.59 -22.80
N THR A 173 21.05 13.60 -22.27
CA THR A 173 20.65 15.02 -22.15
C THR A 173 19.20 15.34 -21.72
N ILE A 174 18.84 14.98 -20.48
CA ILE A 174 17.66 15.51 -19.76
C ILE A 174 18.14 16.13 -18.44
N SER A 175 19.19 16.96 -18.46
CA SER A 175 19.55 17.77 -17.29
C SER A 175 18.81 19.11 -17.27
N GLU A 176 18.30 19.59 -18.41
CA GLU A 176 17.60 20.87 -18.50
C GLU A 176 16.07 20.75 -18.47
N ILE A 177 15.52 19.59 -18.81
CA ILE A 177 14.06 19.35 -18.83
C ILE A 177 13.52 18.99 -17.42
N ALA A 178 14.34 18.40 -16.54
CA ALA A 178 13.89 17.96 -15.22
C ALA A 178 13.57 19.11 -14.24
N ASN A 179 14.15 20.30 -14.44
CA ASN A 179 14.04 21.39 -13.48
C ASN A 179 12.81 22.31 -13.66
N ASN A 180 12.11 22.25 -14.81
CA ASN A 180 10.95 23.12 -15.08
C ASN A 180 9.59 22.40 -15.18
N TYR A 181 9.54 21.06 -15.17
CA TYR A 181 8.29 20.29 -15.29
C TYR A 181 7.72 19.76 -13.96
N LEU A 182 8.24 20.22 -12.81
CA LEU A 182 7.75 19.85 -11.49
C LEU A 182 6.43 20.54 -11.09
N ALA A 183 5.82 21.32 -11.98
CA ALA A 183 4.58 22.04 -11.72
C ALA A 183 3.69 22.06 -12.97
N LEU A 184 3.07 20.92 -13.32
CA LEU A 184 1.81 20.80 -14.10
C LEU A 184 1.44 19.31 -14.28
N SER A 185 1.36 18.57 -13.17
CA SER A 185 0.63 17.30 -13.12
C SER A 185 -0.81 17.58 -12.69
N ASP A 186 -1.72 17.84 -13.64
CA ASP A 186 -3.14 17.84 -13.33
C ASP A 186 -3.75 16.49 -13.78
N ARG A 187 -3.88 15.60 -12.79
CA ARG A 187 -4.93 14.59 -12.59
C ARG A 187 -4.99 13.36 -13.51
N GLY A 188 -3.93 12.53 -13.49
CA GLY A 188 -4.19 11.12 -13.15
C GLY A 188 -4.74 11.07 -11.72
N ALA A 189 -5.63 10.15 -11.35
CA ALA A 189 -6.12 10.08 -9.97
C ALA A 189 -4.91 10.00 -9.02
N GLY A 190 -4.53 11.15 -8.44
CA GLY A 190 -3.36 11.23 -7.58
C GLY A 190 -3.56 10.30 -6.40
N VAL A 191 -2.48 9.97 -5.68
CA VAL A 191 -2.61 9.26 -4.42
C VAL A 191 -3.68 9.97 -3.58
N PRO A 192 -4.78 9.29 -3.19
CA PRO A 192 -5.93 9.92 -2.56
C PRO A 192 -5.65 10.20 -1.08
N LEU A 193 -4.59 11.00 -0.82
CA LEU A 193 -4.05 11.26 0.52
C LEU A 193 -5.10 11.92 1.42
N ARG A 194 -5.88 12.86 0.88
CA ARG A 194 -6.96 13.52 1.64
C ARG A 194 -8.04 12.52 2.03
N GLU A 195 -8.41 11.61 1.15
CA GLU A 195 -9.41 10.57 1.42
C GLU A 195 -8.88 9.53 2.42
N LEU A 196 -7.61 9.11 2.29
CA LEU A 196 -6.95 8.22 3.24
C LEU A 196 -6.89 8.85 4.65
N VAL A 197 -6.51 10.12 4.75
CA VAL A 197 -6.50 10.85 6.02
C VAL A 197 -7.90 10.98 6.59
N LEU A 198 -8.91 11.33 5.77
CA LEU A 198 -10.30 11.41 6.21
C LEU A 198 -10.81 10.08 6.76
N VAL A 199 -10.52 8.98 6.07
CA VAL A 199 -10.90 7.62 6.48
C VAL A 199 -10.20 7.23 7.80
N GLY A 200 -8.90 7.49 7.92
CA GLY A 200 -8.15 7.24 9.16
C GLY A 200 -8.67 8.08 10.34
N LEU A 201 -8.95 9.36 10.13
CA LEU A 201 -9.56 10.23 11.14
C LEU A 201 -10.96 9.76 11.52
N THR A 202 -11.74 9.26 10.57
CA THR A 202 -13.07 8.69 10.84
C THR A 202 -12.95 7.49 11.76
N ALA A 203 -12.03 6.56 11.47
CA ALA A 203 -11.76 5.42 12.36
C ALA A 203 -11.36 5.89 13.77
N ALA A 204 -10.46 6.87 13.87
CA ALA A 204 -10.01 7.41 15.15
C ALA A 204 -11.13 8.07 15.95
N ILE A 205 -11.92 8.93 15.32
CA ILE A 205 -13.03 9.66 15.96
C ILE A 205 -14.10 8.68 16.43
N VAL A 206 -14.53 7.76 15.55
CA VAL A 206 -15.57 6.78 15.87
C VAL A 206 -15.10 5.86 16.99
N THR A 207 -13.88 5.31 16.90
CA THR A 207 -13.34 4.48 17.98
C THR A 207 -13.22 5.25 19.29
N TYR A 208 -12.74 6.50 19.28
CA TYR A 208 -12.61 7.32 20.48
C TYR A 208 -13.96 7.48 21.19
N PHE A 209 -15.00 7.89 20.48
CA PHE A 209 -16.33 8.09 21.07
C PHE A 209 -17.02 6.76 21.43
N ALA A 210 -16.91 5.73 20.59
CA ALA A 210 -17.48 4.41 20.85
C ALA A 210 -16.86 3.76 22.09
N THR A 211 -15.57 3.99 22.36
CA THR A 211 -14.86 3.40 23.51
C THR A 211 -15.52 3.79 24.84
N GLY A 212 -16.01 5.02 24.98
CA GLY A 212 -16.72 5.46 26.18
C GLY A 212 -18.03 4.69 26.44
N GLY A 213 -18.80 4.42 25.38
CA GLY A 213 -20.03 3.62 25.44
C GLY A 213 -19.76 2.14 25.67
N VAL A 214 -18.78 1.57 24.95
CA VAL A 214 -18.36 0.18 25.10
C VAL A 214 -17.83 -0.10 26.51
N ARG A 215 -17.14 0.85 27.14
CA ARG A 215 -16.72 0.74 28.54
C ARG A 215 -17.91 0.56 29.49
N GLN A 216 -18.99 1.32 29.30
CA GLN A 216 -20.20 1.18 30.11
C GLN A 216 -20.89 -0.15 29.86
N LEU A 217 -20.97 -0.57 28.58
CA LEU A 217 -21.52 -1.87 28.20
C LEU A 217 -20.74 -3.03 28.82
N ALA A 218 -19.41 -3.02 28.73
CA ALA A 218 -18.54 -4.03 29.31
C ALA A 218 -18.73 -4.17 30.83
N THR A 219 -18.90 -3.04 31.52
CA THR A 219 -19.20 -3.02 32.96
C THR A 219 -20.56 -3.66 33.25
N ARG A 220 -21.59 -3.35 32.44
CA ARG A 220 -22.95 -3.94 32.59
C ARG A 220 -23.00 -5.43 32.29
N LEU A 221 -22.22 -5.90 31.31
CA LEU A 221 -22.15 -7.30 30.91
C LEU A 221 -21.26 -8.15 31.84
N GLY A 222 -20.56 -7.52 32.77
CA GLY A 222 -19.60 -8.19 33.67
C GLY A 222 -18.30 -8.62 32.97
N ALA A 223 -18.01 -8.08 31.79
CA ALA A 223 -16.75 -8.29 31.08
C ALA A 223 -15.66 -7.41 31.71
N VAL A 224 -15.22 -7.78 32.91
CA VAL A 224 -14.26 -7.03 33.72
C VAL A 224 -13.07 -7.93 34.03
N ALA A 225 -11.86 -7.40 33.88
CA ALA A 225 -10.63 -8.04 34.33
C ALA A 225 -10.46 -7.72 35.82
N TYR A 226 -10.58 -8.73 36.67
CA TYR A 226 -10.32 -8.59 38.10
C TYR A 226 -8.81 -8.74 38.34
N PRO A 227 -8.19 -7.82 39.12
CA PRO A 227 -6.78 -7.90 39.46
C PRO A 227 -6.45 -9.23 40.12
N ARG A 228 -5.45 -9.95 39.60
CA ARG A 228 -4.81 -11.04 40.33
C ARG A 228 -3.81 -10.41 41.30
N GLU A 229 -3.39 -11.12 42.36
CA GLU A 229 -2.38 -10.66 43.36
C GLU A 229 -1.00 -10.23 42.79
N ARG A 230 -0.86 -10.24 41.46
CA ARG A 230 0.35 -10.11 40.63
C ARG A 230 0.22 -9.03 39.56
N ASP A 231 -0.94 -8.37 39.44
CA ASP A 231 -1.19 -7.30 38.48
C ASP A 231 -0.94 -5.93 39.11
N VAL A 232 -0.42 -4.99 38.31
CA VAL A 232 -0.08 -3.62 38.77
C VAL A 232 -1.34 -2.76 38.99
N HIS A 233 -2.50 -3.22 38.51
CA HIS A 233 -3.79 -2.53 38.59
C HIS A 233 -4.55 -2.92 39.86
N LEU A 234 -4.85 -1.95 40.71
CA LEU A 234 -5.61 -2.16 41.95
C LEU A 234 -7.15 -2.19 41.75
N ASN A 235 -7.63 -1.82 40.56
CA ASN A 235 -9.06 -1.64 40.27
C ASN A 235 -9.52 -2.56 39.13
N PRO A 236 -10.73 -3.15 39.21
CA PRO A 236 -11.32 -3.93 38.12
C PRO A 236 -11.50 -3.07 36.86
N THR A 237 -10.88 -3.45 35.75
CA THR A 237 -10.90 -2.70 34.49
C THR A 237 -11.76 -3.43 33.44
N PRO A 238 -12.68 -2.74 32.74
CA PRO A 238 -13.49 -3.37 31.70
C PRO A 238 -12.65 -3.88 30.52
N ARG A 239 -13.02 -5.01 29.92
CA ARG A 239 -12.30 -5.69 28.81
C ARG A 239 -13.23 -6.01 27.64
N MET A 240 -13.43 -5.05 26.73
CA MET A 240 -14.13 -5.24 25.44
C MET A 240 -13.72 -4.15 24.42
N GLY A 241 -12.55 -3.51 24.59
CA GLY A 241 -12.17 -2.37 23.75
C GLY A 241 -12.07 -2.70 22.25
N GLY A 242 -11.84 -3.98 21.91
CA GLY A 242 -11.87 -4.46 20.52
C GLY A 242 -13.18 -4.18 19.78
N LEU A 243 -14.33 -4.17 20.48
CA LEU A 243 -15.62 -3.80 19.88
C LEU A 243 -15.63 -2.34 19.41
N ALA A 244 -15.09 -1.41 20.21
CA ALA A 244 -15.01 0.00 19.83
C ALA A 244 -14.04 0.23 18.65
N MET A 245 -12.93 -0.52 18.62
CA MET A 245 -12.01 -0.52 17.49
C MET A 245 -12.70 -1.03 16.22
N TYR A 246 -13.38 -2.17 16.31
CA TYR A 246 -14.09 -2.74 15.17
C TYR A 246 -15.20 -1.84 14.62
N LEU A 247 -15.97 -1.16 15.49
CA LEU A 247 -16.95 -0.17 15.04
C LEU A 247 -16.29 0.96 14.24
N GLY A 248 -15.15 1.49 14.69
CA GLY A 248 -14.39 2.48 13.94
C GLY A 248 -13.87 1.95 12.60
N VAL A 249 -13.40 0.69 12.57
CA VAL A 249 -12.98 0.02 11.34
C VAL A 249 -14.15 -0.09 10.35
N VAL A 250 -15.30 -0.64 10.76
CA VAL A 250 -16.46 -0.81 9.90
C VAL A 250 -16.96 0.52 9.36
N THR A 251 -17.08 1.54 10.22
CA THR A 251 -17.55 2.87 9.78
C THR A 251 -16.57 3.53 8.81
N ALA A 252 -15.26 3.41 9.05
CA ALA A 252 -14.26 3.98 8.16
C ALA A 252 -14.16 3.24 6.81
N VAL A 253 -14.26 1.90 6.82
CA VAL A 253 -14.33 1.10 5.58
C VAL A 253 -15.61 1.41 4.81
N PHE A 254 -16.74 1.57 5.50
CA PHE A 254 -17.98 2.01 4.88
C PHE A 254 -17.82 3.39 4.24
N LEU A 255 -17.28 4.38 4.94
CA LEU A 255 -17.00 5.69 4.36
C LEU A 255 -16.08 5.60 3.14
N ALA A 256 -15.00 4.83 3.23
CA ALA A 256 -14.07 4.61 2.11
C ALA A 256 -14.78 4.03 0.87
N SER A 257 -15.80 3.18 1.06
CA SER A 257 -16.59 2.64 -0.05
C SER A 257 -17.46 3.71 -0.75
N GLN A 258 -17.84 4.77 -0.02
CA GLN A 258 -18.65 5.89 -0.55
C GLN A 258 -17.81 6.99 -1.22
N LEU A 259 -16.49 6.99 -1.04
CA LEU A 259 -15.61 8.03 -1.59
C LEU A 259 -15.20 7.68 -3.03
N PRO A 260 -15.55 8.48 -4.06
CA PRO A 260 -15.30 8.14 -5.47
C PRO A 260 -13.84 7.83 -5.81
N ALA A 261 -12.90 8.45 -5.09
CA ALA A 261 -11.48 8.19 -5.24
C ALA A 261 -11.10 6.78 -4.77
N LEU A 262 -11.70 6.27 -3.69
CA LEU A 262 -11.36 4.99 -3.07
C LEU A 262 -12.29 3.84 -3.50
N THR A 263 -13.51 4.13 -3.96
CA THR A 263 -14.51 3.12 -4.38
C THR A 263 -13.97 2.14 -5.41
N ARG A 264 -13.08 2.59 -6.31
CA ARG A 264 -12.46 1.69 -7.29
C ARG A 264 -11.70 0.53 -6.62
N GLY A 265 -11.04 0.78 -5.49
CA GLY A 265 -10.34 -0.25 -4.71
C GLY A 265 -11.27 -1.36 -4.19
N PHE A 266 -12.56 -1.06 -3.98
CA PHE A 266 -13.57 -2.03 -3.53
C PHE A 266 -14.13 -2.87 -4.68
N VAL A 267 -14.16 -2.33 -5.90
CA VAL A 267 -14.66 -3.05 -7.08
C VAL A 267 -13.64 -4.06 -7.60
N TYR A 268 -12.37 -3.70 -7.57
CA TYR A 268 -11.29 -4.54 -8.12
C TYR A 268 -10.56 -5.40 -7.06
N SER A 269 -10.89 -5.24 -5.78
CA SER A 269 -10.30 -6.05 -4.70
C SER A 269 -11.32 -6.42 -3.65
N SER A 270 -11.32 -7.71 -3.29
CA SER A 270 -12.06 -8.28 -2.17
C SER A 270 -11.38 -8.06 -0.81
N GLY A 271 -10.20 -7.40 -0.77
CA GLY A 271 -9.43 -7.20 0.46
C GLY A 271 -10.17 -6.39 1.53
N MET A 272 -10.91 -5.34 1.15
CA MET A 272 -11.66 -4.50 2.09
C MET A 272 -12.87 -5.23 2.71
N PRO A 273 -13.75 -5.90 1.93
CA PRO A 273 -14.78 -6.77 2.49
C PRO A 273 -14.19 -7.91 3.35
N ALA A 274 -13.06 -8.48 2.94
CA ALA A 274 -12.42 -9.58 3.67
C ALA A 274 -12.02 -9.18 5.09
N VAL A 275 -11.39 -8.02 5.28
CA VAL A 275 -11.01 -7.56 6.62
C VAL A 275 -12.21 -7.21 7.51
N VAL A 276 -13.32 -6.77 6.93
CA VAL A 276 -14.55 -6.53 7.71
C VAL A 276 -15.15 -7.85 8.18
N ILE A 277 -15.33 -8.83 7.30
CA ILE A 277 -15.96 -10.11 7.65
C ILE A 277 -15.05 -10.91 8.58
N ALA A 278 -13.77 -11.10 8.21
CA ALA A 278 -12.82 -11.82 9.04
C ALA A 278 -12.51 -11.08 10.34
N GLY A 279 -12.44 -9.74 10.31
CA GLY A 279 -12.31 -8.88 11.48
C GLY A 279 -13.48 -9.03 12.44
N GLY A 280 -14.71 -9.08 11.93
CA GLY A 280 -15.91 -9.31 12.74
C GLY A 280 -15.92 -10.68 13.38
N LEU A 281 -15.49 -11.71 12.65
CA LEU A 281 -15.38 -13.07 13.18
C LEU A 281 -14.34 -13.15 14.30
N VAL A 282 -13.11 -12.66 14.06
CA VAL A 282 -12.03 -12.74 15.05
C VAL A 282 -12.31 -11.89 16.28
N MET A 283 -12.91 -10.71 16.09
CA MET A 283 -13.37 -9.84 17.18
C MET A 283 -14.49 -10.53 17.99
N GLY A 284 -15.44 -11.19 17.32
CA GLY A 284 -16.49 -11.95 17.98
C GLY A 284 -15.96 -13.10 18.84
N ILE A 285 -15.00 -13.87 18.30
CA ILE A 285 -14.30 -14.92 19.06
C ILE A 285 -13.59 -14.32 20.27
N GLY A 286 -12.88 -13.21 20.09
CA GLY A 286 -12.20 -12.54 21.19
C GLY A 286 -13.17 -11.94 22.22
N LEU A 287 -14.37 -11.49 21.83
CA LEU A 287 -15.39 -11.03 22.78
C LEU A 287 -15.94 -12.19 23.62
N ILE A 288 -16.12 -13.37 23.01
CA ILE A 288 -16.51 -14.58 23.71
C ILE A 288 -15.42 -14.96 24.73
N ASP A 289 -14.16 -14.92 24.32
CA ASP A 289 -13.01 -15.19 25.20
C ASP A 289 -12.91 -14.17 26.34
N ASP A 290 -13.05 -12.88 26.03
CA ASP A 290 -13.06 -11.78 27.01
C ASP A 290 -14.18 -11.95 28.05
N ARG A 291 -15.30 -12.62 27.73
CA ARG A 291 -16.41 -12.79 28.66
C ARG A 291 -16.40 -14.13 29.41
N TRP A 292 -16.05 -15.22 28.74
CA TRP A 292 -16.20 -16.58 29.26
C TRP A 292 -14.86 -17.31 29.45
N GLY A 293 -13.79 -16.87 28.80
CA GLY A 293 -12.52 -17.60 28.77
C GLY A 293 -12.64 -18.87 27.92
N LEU A 294 -12.08 -18.84 26.73
CA LEU A 294 -12.01 -19.98 25.83
C LEU A 294 -10.73 -20.79 26.10
N ASP A 295 -10.80 -22.09 25.86
CA ASP A 295 -9.60 -22.91 25.82
C ASP A 295 -8.75 -22.58 24.57
N ALA A 296 -7.46 -22.90 24.64
CA ALA A 296 -6.51 -22.55 23.61
C ALA A 296 -6.83 -23.14 22.22
N LEU A 297 -7.44 -24.33 22.17
CA LEU A 297 -7.78 -25.00 20.91
C LEU A 297 -9.00 -24.34 20.25
N THR A 298 -10.04 -24.03 21.02
CA THR A 298 -11.21 -23.30 20.51
C THR A 298 -10.84 -21.92 20.00
N LYS A 299 -9.98 -21.20 20.74
CA LYS A 299 -9.47 -19.89 20.31
C LYS A 299 -8.66 -20.01 19.02
N PHE A 300 -7.76 -20.99 18.94
CA PHE A 300 -6.96 -21.25 17.75
C PHE A 300 -7.84 -21.62 16.54
N ALA A 301 -8.84 -22.49 16.70
CA ALA A 301 -9.78 -22.84 15.65
C ALA A 301 -10.54 -21.61 15.12
N GLY A 302 -10.93 -20.71 16.02
CA GLY A 302 -11.54 -19.43 15.65
C GLY A 302 -10.60 -18.54 14.83
N GLN A 303 -9.33 -18.42 15.23
CA GLN A 303 -8.32 -17.67 14.48
C GLN A 303 -8.08 -18.26 13.09
N VAL A 304 -7.96 -19.60 12.98
CA VAL A 304 -7.82 -20.31 11.71
C VAL A 304 -9.04 -20.08 10.81
N THR A 305 -10.24 -20.06 11.38
CA THR A 305 -11.48 -19.79 10.65
C THR A 305 -11.48 -18.38 10.08
N ALA A 306 -11.10 -17.37 10.88
CA ALA A 306 -11.00 -15.99 10.42
C ALA A 306 -9.93 -15.81 9.34
N ALA A 307 -8.77 -16.44 9.51
CA ALA A 307 -7.72 -16.45 8.49
C ALA A 307 -8.18 -17.14 7.19
N SER A 308 -8.98 -18.22 7.29
CA SER A 308 -9.52 -18.92 6.12
C SER A 308 -10.47 -18.03 5.32
N VAL A 309 -11.29 -17.22 5.99
CA VAL A 309 -12.15 -16.22 5.31
C VAL A 309 -11.31 -15.20 4.54
N LEU A 310 -10.20 -14.72 5.10
CA LEU A 310 -9.30 -13.82 4.35
C LEU A 310 -8.78 -14.48 3.06
N VAL A 311 -8.29 -15.71 3.18
CA VAL A 311 -7.69 -16.45 2.07
C VAL A 311 -8.71 -16.77 0.97
N THR A 312 -9.91 -17.24 1.34
CA THR A 312 -10.97 -17.54 0.35
C THR A 312 -11.48 -16.30 -0.34
N MET A 313 -11.41 -15.14 0.32
CA MET A 313 -11.68 -13.83 -0.28
C MET A 313 -10.45 -13.23 -0.99
N GLY A 314 -9.46 -14.03 -1.37
CA GLY A 314 -8.36 -13.60 -2.23
C GLY A 314 -7.26 -12.80 -1.53
N VAL A 315 -7.29 -12.67 -0.20
CA VAL A 315 -6.16 -12.15 0.58
C VAL A 315 -5.22 -13.32 0.87
N ALA A 316 -4.45 -13.69 -0.16
CA ALA A 316 -3.55 -14.83 -0.13
C ALA A 316 -2.17 -14.47 -0.68
N TRP A 317 -1.16 -15.12 -0.13
CA TRP A 317 0.22 -14.94 -0.56
C TRP A 317 0.62 -16.00 -1.58
N SER A 318 0.63 -15.62 -2.86
CA SER A 318 0.89 -16.54 -3.97
C SER A 318 2.34 -16.52 -4.48
N VAL A 319 3.14 -15.53 -4.05
CA VAL A 319 4.50 -15.32 -4.55
C VAL A 319 5.46 -15.07 -3.40
N LEU A 320 6.52 -15.86 -3.32
CA LEU A 320 7.57 -15.76 -2.31
C LEU A 320 8.91 -15.42 -2.99
N TYR A 321 9.58 -14.37 -2.51
CA TYR A 321 10.93 -14.05 -2.96
C TYR A 321 11.98 -14.58 -1.98
N ILE A 322 12.91 -15.41 -2.46
CA ILE A 322 14.04 -15.93 -1.68
C ILE A 322 15.34 -15.23 -2.13
N PRO A 323 15.89 -14.31 -1.30
CA PRO A 323 17.07 -13.52 -1.67
C PRO A 323 18.40 -14.29 -1.62
N PHE A 324 18.39 -15.55 -1.17
CA PHE A 324 19.59 -16.35 -0.95
C PHE A 324 19.63 -17.56 -1.89
N GLY A 325 20.84 -18.00 -2.27
CA GLY A 325 21.03 -19.22 -3.06
C GLY A 325 20.63 -19.15 -4.53
N GLY A 326 20.39 -17.96 -5.09
CA GLY A 326 20.05 -17.77 -6.51
C GLY A 326 18.65 -18.26 -6.90
N VAL A 327 17.82 -18.68 -5.93
CA VAL A 327 16.48 -19.24 -6.14
C VAL A 327 15.51 -18.18 -6.69
N GLY A 328 15.62 -16.93 -6.24
CA GLY A 328 14.79 -15.83 -6.73
C GLY A 328 13.32 -16.00 -6.32
N THR A 329 12.41 -15.81 -7.27
CA THR A 329 10.97 -15.77 -7.01
C THR A 329 10.33 -17.13 -7.22
N ILE A 330 9.65 -17.63 -6.20
CA ILE A 330 8.85 -18.86 -6.24
C ILE A 330 7.37 -18.47 -6.30
N VAL A 331 6.66 -19.01 -7.29
CA VAL A 331 5.20 -18.99 -7.30
C VAL A 331 4.73 -20.21 -6.55
N LEU A 332 3.95 -19.99 -5.48
CA LEU A 332 3.39 -21.06 -4.67
C LEU A 332 2.18 -21.66 -5.39
N ASP A 333 2.06 -22.98 -5.34
CA ASP A 333 0.81 -23.63 -5.70
C ASP A 333 -0.31 -23.22 -4.72
N GLN A 334 -1.55 -23.51 -5.10
CA GLN A 334 -2.71 -23.06 -4.33
C GLN A 334 -2.70 -23.59 -2.88
N ALA A 335 -2.30 -24.85 -2.66
CA ALA A 335 -2.29 -25.43 -1.32
C ALA A 335 -1.19 -24.79 -0.45
N SER A 336 0.01 -24.61 -1.00
CA SER A 336 1.12 -23.95 -0.31
C SER A 336 0.82 -22.48 0.02
N SER A 337 0.20 -21.75 -0.92
CA SER A 337 -0.25 -20.36 -0.72
C SER A 337 -1.27 -20.26 0.42
N ILE A 338 -2.27 -21.14 0.43
CA ILE A 338 -3.29 -21.18 1.50
C ILE A 338 -2.63 -21.48 2.85
N LEU A 339 -1.82 -22.55 2.93
CA LEU A 339 -1.19 -22.99 4.17
C LEU A 339 -0.27 -21.92 4.75
N LEU A 340 0.57 -21.32 3.90
CA LEU A 340 1.47 -20.24 4.30
C LEU A 340 0.69 -19.03 4.84
N THR A 341 -0.35 -18.60 4.11
CA THR A 341 -1.13 -17.42 4.51
C THR A 341 -1.87 -17.67 5.82
N LEU A 342 -2.46 -18.85 6.00
CA LEU A 342 -3.10 -19.24 7.26
C LEU A 342 -2.11 -19.22 8.42
N ALA A 343 -0.97 -19.91 8.26
CA ALA A 343 0.05 -20.01 9.30
C ALA A 343 0.56 -18.63 9.71
N LEU A 344 0.87 -17.77 8.75
CA LEU A 344 1.36 -16.43 9.02
C LEU A 344 0.31 -15.53 9.65
N THR A 345 -0.93 -15.56 9.16
CA THR A 345 -2.03 -14.76 9.72
C THR A 345 -2.26 -15.13 11.17
N VAL A 346 -2.36 -16.42 11.47
CA VAL A 346 -2.56 -16.92 12.85
C VAL A 346 -1.35 -16.62 13.73
N ALA A 347 -0.12 -16.69 13.19
CA ALA A 347 1.08 -16.31 13.93
C ALA A 347 1.08 -14.82 14.31
N ILE A 348 0.73 -13.92 13.38
CA ILE A 348 0.65 -12.47 13.64
C ILE A 348 -0.46 -12.17 14.65
N ILE A 349 -1.63 -12.83 14.54
CA ILE A 349 -2.73 -12.71 15.51
C ILE A 349 -2.24 -13.07 16.92
N ASN A 350 -1.63 -14.25 17.08
CA ASN A 350 -1.16 -14.68 18.40
C ASN A 350 -0.04 -13.77 18.91
N ALA A 351 0.89 -13.36 18.05
CA ALA A 351 1.98 -12.50 18.48
C ALA A 351 1.48 -11.13 18.94
N MET A 352 0.51 -10.51 18.26
CA MET A 352 -0.13 -9.29 18.75
C MET A 352 -0.90 -9.51 20.04
N ASN A 353 -1.50 -10.68 20.23
CA ASN A 353 -2.14 -11.03 21.50
C ASN A 353 -1.15 -11.12 22.67
N PHE A 354 0.03 -11.70 22.44
CA PHE A 354 1.08 -11.76 23.46
C PHE A 354 1.70 -10.41 23.80
N VAL A 355 1.67 -9.45 22.88
CA VAL A 355 2.15 -8.08 23.11
C VAL A 355 1.25 -7.30 24.08
N ASP A 356 -0.02 -7.68 24.22
CA ASP A 356 -1.02 -6.98 25.07
C ASP A 356 -0.84 -7.25 26.57
N GLY A 357 0.39 -7.11 27.06
CA GLY A 357 0.76 -7.30 28.48
C GLY A 357 0.88 -6.00 29.28
N LEU A 358 0.85 -4.83 28.62
CA LEU A 358 0.98 -3.52 29.27
C LEU A 358 0.02 -2.49 28.66
N ASP A 359 -0.52 -1.61 29.50
CA ASP A 359 -1.38 -0.47 29.09
C ASP A 359 -0.80 0.30 27.90
N GLY A 360 -1.54 0.33 26.79
CA GLY A 360 -1.18 1.02 25.57
C GLY A 360 -0.23 0.25 24.64
N LEU A 361 0.48 -0.78 25.10
CA LEU A 361 1.60 -1.36 24.34
C LEU A 361 1.16 -1.93 22.99
N ALA A 362 0.20 -2.85 22.97
CA ALA A 362 -0.25 -3.48 21.73
C ALA A 362 -0.99 -2.51 20.79
N ALA A 363 -1.84 -1.62 21.32
CA ALA A 363 -2.51 -0.60 20.51
C ALA A 363 -1.50 0.37 19.86
N GLY A 364 -0.46 0.79 20.58
CA GLY A 364 0.56 1.67 20.02
C GLY A 364 1.52 0.96 19.05
N LEU A 365 1.86 -0.31 19.30
CA LEU A 365 2.62 -1.11 18.34
C LEU A 365 1.81 -1.37 17.06
N GLY A 366 0.52 -1.65 17.19
CA GLY A 366 -0.42 -1.73 16.08
C GLY A 366 -0.50 -0.42 15.30
N LEU A 367 -0.58 0.73 15.98
CA LEU A 367 -0.54 2.06 15.36
C LEU A 367 0.74 2.29 14.55
N ILE A 368 1.90 2.02 15.14
CA ILE A 368 3.20 2.22 14.49
C ILE A 368 3.35 1.32 13.27
N ALA A 369 3.02 0.03 13.40
CA ALA A 369 3.08 -0.93 12.32
C ALA A 369 2.13 -0.53 11.18
N ALA A 370 0.87 -0.22 11.51
CA ALA A 370 -0.12 0.19 10.53
C ALA A 370 0.27 1.50 9.85
N ALA A 371 0.77 2.50 10.57
CA ALA A 371 1.24 3.74 9.99
C ALA A 371 2.44 3.53 9.04
N ALA A 372 3.37 2.63 9.40
CA ALA A 372 4.52 2.33 8.57
C ALA A 372 4.14 1.52 7.31
N ILE A 373 3.21 0.56 7.41
CA ILE A 373 2.61 -0.10 6.24
C ILE A 373 1.90 0.93 5.37
N CYS A 374 1.10 1.83 5.95
CA CYS A 374 0.40 2.89 5.22
C CYS A 374 1.38 3.78 4.46
N LEU A 375 2.47 4.21 5.11
CA LEU A 375 3.52 5.00 4.49
C LEU A 375 4.15 4.25 3.31
N PHE A 376 4.48 2.98 3.51
CA PHE A 376 5.03 2.13 2.46
C PHE A 376 4.03 1.95 1.29
N SER A 377 2.77 1.66 1.58
CA SER A 377 1.72 1.51 0.57
C SER A 377 1.49 2.80 -0.20
N VAL A 378 1.48 3.97 0.45
CA VAL A 378 1.41 5.27 -0.22
C VAL A 378 2.59 5.47 -1.17
N GLY A 379 3.79 5.02 -0.79
CA GLY A 379 4.95 5.00 -1.68
C GLY A 379 4.72 4.12 -2.90
N LEU A 380 4.16 2.92 -2.71
CA LEU A 380 3.81 2.01 -3.82
C LEU A 380 2.77 2.62 -4.75
N LEU A 381 1.71 3.23 -4.20
CA LEU A 381 0.70 3.95 -5.00
C LEU A 381 1.36 5.05 -5.84
N ARG A 382 2.30 5.81 -5.25
CA ARG A 382 3.01 6.88 -5.96
C ARG A 382 3.85 6.31 -7.10
N ASP A 383 4.66 5.30 -6.83
CA ASP A 383 5.59 4.70 -7.79
C ASP A 383 4.85 3.99 -8.93
N HIS A 384 3.63 3.52 -8.69
CA HIS A 384 2.79 2.82 -9.66
C HIS A 384 1.68 3.72 -10.24
N GLY A 385 1.83 5.06 -10.14
CA GLY A 385 0.96 6.01 -10.82
C GLY A 385 -0.50 6.02 -10.33
N GLY A 386 -0.73 5.62 -9.08
CA GLY A 386 -2.06 5.56 -8.47
C GLY A 386 -2.88 4.34 -8.90
N ASP A 387 -2.24 3.23 -9.27
CA ASP A 387 -2.93 1.98 -9.62
C ASP A 387 -3.82 1.50 -8.45
N VAL A 388 -5.07 1.24 -8.80
CA VAL A 388 -6.15 0.86 -7.89
C VAL A 388 -5.84 -0.44 -7.15
N LEU A 389 -5.03 -1.33 -7.73
CA LEU A 389 -4.64 -2.59 -7.11
C LEU A 389 -3.84 -2.39 -5.81
N PHE A 390 -3.20 -1.22 -5.64
CA PHE A 390 -2.42 -0.89 -4.45
C PHE A 390 -3.23 -0.13 -3.38
N TYR A 391 -4.50 0.19 -3.62
CA TYR A 391 -5.32 0.95 -2.67
C TYR A 391 -5.68 0.15 -1.41
N PRO A 392 -6.06 -1.13 -1.48
CA PRO A 392 -6.45 -1.92 -0.30
C PRO A 392 -5.43 -1.87 0.84
N PRO A 393 -4.12 -2.14 0.66
CA PRO A 393 -3.18 -2.12 1.77
C PRO A 393 -3.05 -0.74 2.43
N ALA A 394 -3.14 0.36 1.65
CA ALA A 394 -3.14 1.72 2.21
C ALA A 394 -4.41 2.02 3.03
N VAL A 395 -5.59 1.58 2.55
CA VAL A 395 -6.86 1.79 3.26
C VAL A 395 -6.93 0.92 4.52
N ILE A 396 -6.59 -0.37 4.45
CA ILE A 396 -6.61 -1.27 5.62
C ILE A 396 -5.69 -0.73 6.72
N SER A 397 -4.49 -0.30 6.34
CA SER A 397 -3.48 0.19 7.28
C SER A 397 -3.84 1.56 7.87
N VAL A 398 -4.34 2.52 7.08
CA VAL A 398 -4.76 3.82 7.64
C VAL A 398 -5.99 3.69 8.55
N VAL A 399 -6.92 2.78 8.24
CA VAL A 399 -8.08 2.48 9.08
C VAL A 399 -7.63 1.87 10.41
N LEU A 400 -6.73 0.89 10.37
CA LEU A 400 -6.17 0.27 11.58
C LEU A 400 -5.40 1.30 12.43
N ALA A 401 -4.55 2.12 11.80
CA ALA A 401 -3.84 3.20 12.47
C ALA A 401 -4.83 4.16 13.15
N GLY A 402 -5.89 4.57 12.45
CA GLY A 402 -6.97 5.38 13.01
C GLY A 402 -7.65 4.72 14.21
N ALA A 403 -8.07 3.47 14.10
CA ALA A 403 -8.72 2.74 15.20
C ALA A 403 -7.79 2.64 16.43
N CYS A 404 -6.52 2.31 16.25
CA CYS A 404 -5.54 2.30 17.33
C CYS A 404 -5.35 3.68 17.96
N LEU A 405 -5.24 4.74 17.14
CA LEU A 405 -5.10 6.12 17.60
C LEU A 405 -6.32 6.59 18.41
N GLY A 406 -7.53 6.22 17.99
CA GLY A 406 -8.77 6.54 18.70
C GLY A 406 -8.92 5.81 20.03
N PHE A 407 -8.40 4.58 20.11
CA PHE A 407 -8.47 3.75 21.31
C PHE A 407 -7.41 4.13 22.35
N LEU A 408 -6.21 4.53 21.91
CA LEU A 408 -5.05 4.77 22.77
C LEU A 408 -5.32 5.76 23.92
N PRO A 409 -6.04 6.89 23.77
CA PRO A 409 -6.36 7.79 24.88
C PRO A 409 -7.13 7.13 26.04
N HIS A 410 -7.86 6.04 25.77
CA HIS A 410 -8.61 5.29 26.78
C HIS A 410 -7.80 4.15 27.39
N ASN A 411 -6.79 3.65 26.67
CA ASN A 411 -5.99 2.49 27.04
C ASN A 411 -4.58 2.84 27.54
N PHE A 412 -4.08 4.05 27.28
CA PHE A 412 -2.77 4.49 27.74
C PHE A 412 -2.71 4.60 29.26
N HIS A 413 -1.57 4.25 29.86
CA HIS A 413 -1.43 4.14 31.31
C HIS A 413 -1.76 5.44 32.07
N PRO A 414 -2.66 5.41 33.08
CA PRO A 414 -3.43 4.26 33.55
C PRO A 414 -4.65 3.95 32.67
N ALA A 415 -4.78 2.71 32.21
CA ALA A 415 -5.86 2.30 31.31
C ALA A 415 -7.24 2.38 31.98
N ARG A 416 -8.21 2.94 31.24
CA ARG A 416 -9.63 3.00 31.65
C ARG A 416 -10.46 1.84 31.09
N ILE A 417 -9.92 1.14 30.10
CA ILE A 417 -10.48 -0.03 29.43
C ILE A 417 -9.34 -0.81 28.76
N PHE A 418 -9.38 -2.12 28.87
CA PHE A 418 -8.51 -3.03 28.12
C PHE A 418 -9.15 -3.41 26.79
N MET A 419 -8.32 -3.55 25.76
CA MET A 419 -8.84 -3.98 24.47
C MET A 419 -9.34 -5.42 24.52
N GLY A 420 -8.69 -6.26 25.34
CA GLY A 420 -9.00 -7.68 25.46
C GLY A 420 -8.53 -8.46 24.24
N ASP A 421 -8.79 -9.75 24.25
CA ASP A 421 -8.51 -10.66 23.14
C ASP A 421 -9.24 -10.23 21.86
N SER A 422 -10.43 -9.63 22.02
CA SER A 422 -11.19 -9.04 20.91
C SER A 422 -10.42 -7.97 20.14
N GLY A 423 -9.63 -7.13 20.83
CA GLY A 423 -8.86 -6.05 20.20
C GLY A 423 -7.51 -6.50 19.68
N SER A 424 -6.76 -7.27 20.47
CA SER A 424 -5.42 -7.73 20.07
C SER A 424 -5.46 -8.59 18.81
N MET A 425 -6.43 -9.53 18.75
CA MET A 425 -6.58 -10.44 17.63
C MET A 425 -7.06 -9.70 16.37
N LEU A 426 -7.92 -8.68 16.52
CA LEU A 426 -8.32 -7.80 15.42
C LEU A 426 -7.13 -7.04 14.84
N ILE A 427 -6.27 -6.44 15.69
CA ILE A 427 -5.06 -5.74 15.24
C ILE A 427 -4.17 -6.70 14.45
N GLY A 428 -3.90 -7.90 14.99
CA GLY A 428 -3.06 -8.89 14.32
C GLY A 428 -3.64 -9.34 12.97
N LEU A 429 -4.94 -9.58 12.89
CA LEU A 429 -5.60 -9.96 11.64
C LEU A 429 -5.52 -8.84 10.59
N MET A 430 -5.76 -7.58 10.98
CA MET A 430 -5.69 -6.45 10.06
C MET A 430 -4.25 -6.16 9.61
N LEU A 431 -3.24 -6.32 10.48
CA LEU A 431 -1.83 -6.22 10.09
C LEU A 431 -1.44 -7.30 9.08
N ALA A 432 -1.85 -8.55 9.33
CA ALA A 432 -1.64 -9.65 8.39
C ALA A 432 -2.27 -9.33 7.03
N ALA A 433 -3.54 -8.92 7.01
CA ALA A 433 -4.22 -8.56 5.78
C ALA A 433 -3.57 -7.38 5.04
N ALA A 434 -3.17 -6.32 5.76
CA ALA A 434 -2.48 -5.17 5.16
C ALA A 434 -1.13 -5.56 4.55
N SER A 435 -0.34 -6.40 5.23
CA SER A 435 0.94 -6.87 4.68
C SER A 435 0.77 -7.82 3.48
N THR A 436 -0.19 -8.73 3.53
CA THR A 436 -0.45 -9.71 2.45
C THR A 436 -0.96 -8.99 1.20
N THR A 437 -1.90 -8.06 1.36
CA THR A 437 -2.42 -7.26 0.24
C THR A 437 -1.41 -6.26 -0.32
N ALA A 438 -0.40 -5.85 0.45
CA ALA A 438 0.70 -5.04 -0.05
C ALA A 438 1.68 -5.85 -0.93
N ALA A 439 1.85 -7.14 -0.63
CA ALA A 439 2.76 -8.02 -1.37
C ALA A 439 2.15 -8.56 -2.70
N GLY A 440 0.83 -8.84 -2.72
CA GLY A 440 0.15 -9.49 -3.86
C GLY A 440 0.19 -8.76 -5.22
N PRO A 441 0.03 -7.41 -5.28
CA PRO A 441 0.01 -6.66 -6.54
C PRO A 441 1.35 -6.56 -7.28
N ILE A 442 2.46 -6.93 -6.65
CA ILE A 442 3.81 -6.73 -7.22
C ILE A 442 4.06 -7.77 -8.32
N SER A 443 3.79 -7.36 -9.56
CA SER A 443 3.79 -8.22 -10.74
C SER A 443 5.12 -8.95 -11.00
N GLN A 444 5.00 -10.17 -11.53
CA GLN A 444 6.01 -11.14 -11.99
C GLN A 444 7.12 -10.60 -12.92
N SER A 445 7.04 -9.34 -13.36
CA SER A 445 7.98 -8.70 -14.30
C SER A 445 8.80 -7.55 -13.69
N ALA A 446 8.54 -7.17 -12.42
CA ALA A 446 9.34 -6.21 -11.66
C ALA A 446 10.40 -6.90 -10.79
N TYR A 447 11.03 -7.96 -11.30
CA TYR A 447 12.02 -8.75 -10.55
C TYR A 447 13.43 -8.44 -11.04
N GLY A 448 13.90 -7.23 -10.75
CA GLY A 448 15.31 -6.89 -10.81
C GLY A 448 15.97 -7.05 -9.43
N THR A 449 17.30 -7.10 -9.38
CA THR A 449 18.10 -7.20 -8.14
C THR A 449 17.87 -6.04 -7.15
N ARG A 450 17.20 -4.96 -7.58
CA ARG A 450 16.76 -3.83 -6.74
C ARG A 450 15.41 -4.03 -6.04
N ASP A 451 14.63 -5.03 -6.43
CA ASP A 451 13.23 -5.20 -5.98
C ASP A 451 13.09 -6.11 -4.73
N VAL A 452 14.18 -6.71 -4.23
CA VAL A 452 14.20 -7.53 -2.99
C VAL A 452 13.62 -6.77 -1.79
N TYR A 453 14.00 -5.50 -1.66
CA TYR A 453 13.57 -4.65 -0.55
C TYR A 453 12.12 -4.20 -0.72
N ALA A 454 11.62 -4.01 -1.93
CA ALA A 454 10.25 -3.59 -2.18
C ALA A 454 9.24 -4.76 -2.06
N LEU A 455 9.66 -5.97 -2.43
CA LEU A 455 8.85 -7.20 -2.41
C LEU A 455 8.68 -7.77 -1.00
N LEU A 456 9.73 -7.74 -0.20
CA LEU A 456 9.69 -8.29 1.17
C LEU A 456 9.37 -7.23 2.23
N SER A 457 9.44 -5.93 1.93
CA SER A 457 9.33 -4.88 2.97
C SER A 457 8.04 -4.86 3.77
N PRO A 458 6.81 -5.07 3.25
CA PRO A 458 5.62 -4.96 4.09
C PRO A 458 5.54 -6.10 5.11
N PHE A 459 5.90 -7.32 4.68
CA PHE A 459 5.93 -8.47 5.55
C PHE A 459 7.12 -8.44 6.50
N LEU A 460 8.33 -8.14 6.01
CA LEU A 460 9.50 -7.95 6.87
C LEU A 460 9.27 -6.83 7.87
N LEU A 461 8.46 -5.82 7.55
CA LEU A 461 8.09 -4.76 8.47
C LEU A 461 7.13 -5.28 9.55
N VAL A 462 6.08 -6.03 9.21
CA VAL A 462 5.21 -6.65 10.24
C VAL A 462 5.99 -7.62 11.10
N VAL A 463 6.80 -8.49 10.48
CA VAL A 463 7.70 -9.37 11.22
C VAL A 463 8.62 -8.54 12.09
N ALA A 464 9.30 -7.50 11.62
CA ALA A 464 10.24 -6.72 12.42
C ALA A 464 9.57 -6.00 13.60
N VAL A 465 8.36 -5.47 13.42
CA VAL A 465 7.57 -4.85 14.50
C VAL A 465 7.22 -5.89 15.57
N VAL A 466 6.75 -7.06 15.14
CA VAL A 466 6.28 -8.13 16.01
C VAL A 466 7.43 -8.99 16.56
N PHE A 467 8.60 -8.95 15.91
CA PHE A 467 9.73 -9.81 16.19
C PHE A 467 10.32 -9.53 17.56
N VAL A 468 10.44 -8.27 17.97
CA VAL A 468 11.05 -7.95 19.27
C VAL A 468 10.21 -8.54 20.43
N PRO A 469 8.88 -8.34 20.50
CA PRO A 469 8.06 -9.01 21.51
C PRO A 469 7.94 -10.53 21.33
N ALA A 470 7.79 -11.01 20.09
CA ALA A 470 7.66 -12.44 19.83
C ALA A 470 8.94 -13.21 20.18
N LEU A 471 10.12 -12.63 19.88
CA LEU A 471 11.43 -13.17 20.23
C LEU A 471 11.58 -13.21 21.75
N ASP A 472 11.19 -12.16 22.46
CA ASP A 472 11.23 -12.16 23.94
C ASP A 472 10.41 -13.32 24.52
N MET A 473 9.23 -13.57 23.97
CA MET A 473 8.43 -14.71 24.37
C MET A 473 9.06 -16.05 23.98
N LEU A 474 9.61 -16.17 22.78
CA LEU A 474 10.25 -17.39 22.30
C LEU A 474 11.49 -17.71 23.16
N LEU A 475 12.28 -16.70 23.52
CA LEU A 475 13.40 -16.83 24.46
C LEU A 475 12.92 -17.21 25.87
N ALA A 476 11.77 -16.69 26.32
CA ALA A 476 11.16 -17.11 27.58
C ALA A 476 10.71 -18.57 27.55
N ILE A 477 10.12 -19.04 26.45
CA ILE A 477 9.77 -20.45 26.26
C ILE A 477 11.03 -21.31 26.28
N VAL A 478 12.07 -20.94 25.53
CA VAL A 478 13.35 -21.67 25.47
C VAL A 478 14.04 -21.71 26.83
N ARG A 479 14.04 -20.62 27.62
CA ARG A 479 14.57 -20.65 28.99
C ARG A 479 13.80 -21.62 29.88
N ARG A 480 12.47 -21.59 29.84
CA ARG A 480 11.61 -22.45 30.67
C ARG A 480 11.80 -23.92 30.35
N THR A 481 11.80 -24.27 29.06
CA THR A 481 12.01 -25.66 28.62
C THR A 481 13.41 -26.16 28.91
N ARG A 482 14.44 -25.32 28.74
CA ARG A 482 15.81 -25.64 29.17
C ARG A 482 15.95 -25.83 30.68
N ALA A 483 15.10 -25.17 31.47
CA ALA A 483 15.02 -25.35 32.92
C ALA A 483 14.10 -26.50 33.36
N GLY A 484 13.64 -27.35 32.43
CA GLY A 484 12.75 -28.48 32.71
C GLY A 484 11.31 -28.08 33.09
N ARG A 485 10.94 -26.82 32.93
CA ARG A 485 9.58 -26.32 33.22
C ARG A 485 8.72 -26.36 31.95
N SER A 486 7.41 -26.47 32.16
CA SER A 486 6.44 -26.42 31.05
C SER A 486 6.61 -25.11 30.25
N PRO A 487 6.49 -25.14 28.90
CA PRO A 487 6.44 -23.94 28.06
C PRO A 487 5.39 -22.92 28.51
N PHE A 488 4.31 -23.40 29.12
CA PHE A 488 3.16 -22.61 29.59
C PHE A 488 3.28 -22.18 31.06
N SER A 489 4.37 -22.55 31.74
CA SER A 489 4.61 -22.09 33.11
C SER A 489 4.87 -20.57 33.14
N PRO A 490 4.37 -19.81 34.13
CA PRO A 490 4.59 -18.35 34.17
C PRO A 490 6.08 -17.99 34.23
N ASP A 491 6.52 -16.99 33.45
CA ASP A 491 7.89 -16.46 33.46
C ASP A 491 7.86 -14.94 33.73
N LYS A 492 8.74 -14.47 34.62
CA LYS A 492 8.86 -13.05 35.00
C LYS A 492 9.90 -12.30 34.15
N MET A 493 10.63 -12.99 33.29
CA MET A 493 11.79 -12.45 32.57
C MET A 493 11.44 -11.97 31.16
N HIS A 494 10.30 -11.28 31.00
CA HIS A 494 9.94 -10.61 29.75
C HIS A 494 10.66 -9.26 29.62
N LEU A 495 10.91 -8.80 28.38
CA LEU A 495 11.68 -7.60 28.07
C LEU A 495 11.16 -6.36 28.80
N HIS A 496 9.84 -6.23 28.91
CA HIS A 496 9.23 -5.11 29.63
C HIS A 496 9.44 -5.19 31.15
N HIS A 497 9.43 -6.39 31.74
CA HIS A 497 9.79 -6.57 33.15
C HIS A 497 11.27 -6.25 33.41
N ARG A 498 12.18 -6.66 32.52
CA ARG A 498 13.59 -6.27 32.63
C ARG A 498 13.80 -4.76 32.58
N LEU A 499 13.07 -4.07 31.71
CA LEU A 499 13.14 -2.61 31.64
C LEU A 499 12.56 -1.95 32.91
N LEU A 500 11.51 -2.51 33.50
CA LEU A 500 11.00 -2.08 34.81
C LEU A 500 12.05 -2.31 35.92
N GLU A 501 12.71 -3.47 35.94
CA GLU A 501 13.79 -3.81 36.88
C GLU A 501 15.01 -2.87 36.75
N ILE A 502 15.33 -2.40 35.53
CA ILE A 502 16.36 -1.40 35.26
C ILE A 502 15.97 0.00 35.81
N GLY A 503 14.73 0.19 36.27
CA GLY A 503 14.24 1.44 36.87
C GLY A 503 13.44 2.34 35.92
N HIS A 504 13.01 1.83 34.76
CA HIS A 504 12.04 2.54 33.94
C HIS A 504 10.65 2.47 34.59
N SER A 505 9.87 3.55 34.49
CA SER A 505 8.44 3.49 34.83
C SER A 505 7.65 2.82 33.71
N HIS A 506 6.47 2.28 34.01
CA HIS A 506 5.57 1.64 33.02
C HIS A 506 5.43 2.46 31.72
N ARG A 507 5.13 3.76 31.86
CA ARG A 507 5.02 4.69 30.71
C ARG A 507 6.32 4.79 29.91
N ARG A 508 7.48 4.84 30.57
CA ARG A 508 8.78 4.90 29.87
C ARG A 508 9.07 3.61 29.12
N VAL A 509 8.77 2.45 29.70
CA VAL A 509 8.95 1.15 29.04
C VAL A 509 8.16 1.10 27.74
N VAL A 510 6.87 1.47 27.77
CA VAL A 510 6.04 1.53 26.57
C VAL A 510 6.59 2.51 25.53
N MET A 511 7.00 3.72 25.94
CA MET A 511 7.59 4.72 25.03
C MET A 511 8.92 4.28 24.41
N VAL A 512 9.78 3.59 25.18
CA VAL A 512 11.05 3.04 24.67
C VAL A 512 10.77 1.94 23.65
N ILE A 513 9.81 1.07 23.90
CA ILE A 513 9.42 0.03 22.94
C ILE A 513 8.84 0.68 21.67
N TYR A 514 7.98 1.69 21.79
CA TYR A 514 7.49 2.46 20.65
C TYR A 514 8.62 3.12 19.86
N LEU A 515 9.63 3.67 20.54
CA LEU A 515 10.78 4.29 19.89
C LEU A 515 11.55 3.26 19.06
N TRP A 516 11.91 2.12 19.65
CA TRP A 516 12.64 1.06 18.94
C TRP A 516 11.85 0.51 17.76
N VAL A 517 10.59 0.17 17.97
CA VAL A 517 9.74 -0.37 16.91
C VAL A 517 9.45 0.69 15.85
N GLY A 518 9.25 1.95 16.24
CA GLY A 518 9.08 3.08 15.34
C GLY A 518 10.30 3.31 14.45
N ILE A 519 11.51 3.25 14.99
CA ILE A 519 12.76 3.38 14.22
C ILE A 519 12.86 2.28 13.17
N VAL A 520 12.62 1.03 13.55
CA VAL A 520 12.71 -0.11 12.63
C VAL A 520 11.61 -0.03 11.56
N ALA A 521 10.36 0.18 11.96
CA ALA A 521 9.20 0.20 11.06
C ALA A 521 9.23 1.40 10.10
N MET A 522 9.43 2.61 10.62
CA MET A 522 9.49 3.82 9.80
C MET A 522 10.79 3.89 9.00
N GLY A 523 11.91 3.39 9.54
CA GLY A 523 13.16 3.23 8.81
C GLY A 523 12.95 2.35 7.58
N ALA A 524 12.39 1.15 7.75
CA ALA A 524 12.06 0.25 6.64
C ALA A 524 11.08 0.90 5.64
N ALA A 525 9.99 1.50 6.12
CA ALA A 525 9.01 2.17 5.26
C ALA A 525 9.59 3.36 4.48
N SER A 526 10.56 4.09 5.04
CA SER A 526 11.18 5.27 4.40
C SER A 526 12.01 4.93 3.16
N THR A 527 12.44 3.67 3.01
CA THR A 527 13.30 3.22 1.89
C THR A 527 12.64 3.38 0.51
N ILE A 528 11.31 3.47 0.45
CA ILE A 528 10.57 3.72 -0.79
C ILE A 528 10.66 5.19 -1.25
N PHE A 529 10.86 6.12 -0.32
CA PHE A 529 10.97 7.56 -0.62
C PHE A 529 12.42 8.04 -0.66
N ILE A 530 13.29 7.40 0.13
CA ILE A 530 14.66 7.83 0.37
C ILE A 530 15.58 6.66 0.04
N GLY A 531 16.66 6.92 -0.70
CA GLY A 531 17.62 5.88 -1.08
C GLY A 531 18.14 5.07 0.14
N PRO A 532 18.31 3.74 0.03
CA PRO A 532 18.62 2.87 1.17
C PRO A 532 19.82 3.30 2.02
N ARG A 533 20.84 3.90 1.40
CA ARG A 533 22.02 4.44 2.08
C ARG A 533 21.69 5.56 3.08
N TYR A 534 20.79 6.47 2.70
CA TYR A 534 20.40 7.61 3.52
C TYR A 534 19.41 7.19 4.60
N SER A 535 18.45 6.33 4.24
CA SER A 535 17.53 5.72 5.20
C SER A 535 18.30 4.94 6.28
N GLY A 536 19.30 4.13 5.88
CA GLY A 536 20.18 3.42 6.79
C GLY A 536 21.01 4.35 7.69
N ALA A 537 21.55 5.46 7.17
CA ALA A 537 22.27 6.44 7.97
C ALA A 537 21.39 7.12 9.02
N VAL A 538 20.17 7.54 8.63
CA VAL A 538 19.19 8.13 9.57
C VAL A 538 18.78 7.10 10.63
N MET A 539 18.54 5.85 10.23
CA MET A 539 18.20 4.77 11.14
C MET A 539 19.34 4.49 12.13
N LEU A 540 20.61 4.51 11.69
CA LEU A 540 21.77 4.34 12.57
C LEU A 540 21.83 5.44 13.63
N VAL A 541 21.68 6.70 13.23
CA VAL A 541 21.65 7.83 14.18
C VAL A 541 20.49 7.67 15.17
N ALA A 542 19.30 7.29 14.69
CA ALA A 542 18.14 7.06 15.55
C ALA A 542 18.36 5.90 16.53
N ILE A 543 19.01 4.81 16.10
CA ILE A 543 19.39 3.67 16.96
C ILE A 543 20.34 4.13 18.07
N VAL A 544 21.34 4.96 17.75
CA VAL A 544 22.27 5.51 18.76
C VAL A 544 21.51 6.35 19.79
N ILE A 545 20.60 7.22 19.34
CA ILE A 545 19.74 8.02 20.24
C ILE A 545 18.88 7.10 21.13
N ALA A 546 18.26 6.08 20.54
CA ALA A 546 17.41 5.13 21.27
C ALA A 546 18.18 4.31 22.31
N LEU A 547 19.42 3.90 22.00
CA LEU A 547 20.32 3.25 22.95
C LEU A 547 20.61 4.17 24.14
N VAL A 548 20.95 5.44 23.90
CA VAL A 548 21.17 6.43 24.97
C VAL A 548 19.93 6.56 25.84
N VAL A 549 18.75 6.79 25.24
CA VAL A 549 17.47 6.93 25.97
C VAL A 549 17.15 5.69 26.81
N THR A 550 17.45 4.50 26.31
CA THR A 550 17.19 3.23 27.01
C THR A 550 18.09 3.08 28.25
N VAL A 551 19.33 3.56 28.19
CA VAL A 551 20.35 3.39 29.25
C VAL A 551 20.33 4.51 30.31
N ILE A 552 19.75 5.68 30.03
CA ILE A 552 19.70 6.82 30.97
C ILE A 552 19.30 6.44 32.42
N PRO A 553 18.27 5.62 32.67
CA PRO A 553 17.90 5.28 34.05
C PRO A 553 18.96 4.48 34.80
N LEU A 554 19.70 3.62 34.09
CA LEU A 554 20.80 2.83 34.65
C LEU A 554 21.98 3.71 35.08
N LEU A 555 22.20 4.84 34.40
CA LEU A 555 23.25 5.80 34.75
C LEU A 555 22.85 6.64 35.97
N ARG A 556 21.57 6.99 36.11
CA ARG A 556 21.06 7.77 37.25
C ARG A 556 21.13 7.01 38.57
N THR A 557 20.80 5.71 38.58
CA THR A 557 20.93 4.86 39.79
C THR A 557 22.37 4.70 40.26
N ARG A 558 23.35 4.80 39.35
CA ARG A 558 24.78 4.68 39.68
C ARG A 558 25.34 5.95 40.35
N ASP A 559 24.86 7.12 39.93
CA ASP A 559 25.23 8.41 40.54
C ASP A 559 24.64 8.61 41.95
N ASP A 560 23.40 8.14 42.17
CA ASP A 560 22.77 8.22 43.51
C ASP A 560 23.47 7.31 44.54
N GLY A 561 23.94 6.13 44.11
CA GLY A 561 24.77 5.25 44.94
C GLY A 561 26.16 5.82 45.25
N TYR A 562 26.77 6.56 44.31
CA TYR A 562 28.06 7.21 44.55
C TYR A 562 27.96 8.38 45.53
N ARG A 563 26.87 9.17 45.46
CA ARG A 563 26.59 10.27 46.40
C ARG A 563 26.28 9.79 47.83
N THR A 564 25.66 8.64 48.01
CA THR A 564 25.41 8.07 49.34
C THR A 564 26.67 7.50 49.99
N THR A 565 27.69 7.15 49.22
CA THR A 565 28.95 6.57 49.73
C THR A 565 29.97 7.64 50.15
N ILE A 566 29.87 8.86 49.62
CA ILE A 566 30.75 10.00 50.00
C ILE A 566 30.10 10.87 51.12
N GLY A 567 28.81 10.68 51.39
CA GLY A 567 28.07 11.39 52.45
C GLY A 567 27.99 10.67 53.80
N LYS A 568 28.75 9.60 54.00
CA LYS A 568 29.01 8.94 55.30
C LYS A 568 30.50 8.99 55.56
#